data_AF-A0A8B7U988-F1
#
_entry.id   AF-A0A8B7U988-F1
#
_cell.length_a   1.000
_cell.length_b   1.000
_cell.length_c   1.000
_cell.angle_alpha   90.00
_cell.angle_beta   90.00
_cell.angle_gamma   90.00
#
_symmetry.space_group_name_H-M   'P 1'
#
loop_
_entity.id
_entity.type
_entity.pdbx_description
1 polymer ?
#
loop_
_entity_poly.entity_id
_entity_poly.type
_entity_poly.pdbx_seq_one_letter_code
_entity_poly.pdbx_strand_id
1 'polypeptide(L)'
;MEELIAKFLPEELKERRRLYEEEMEELSNLNKNVPIFVCTMAYPTVPCPLHIFEPCYRLMIRRCIETGTRQFGMCLGDPVKGFAEYGCILEIRNVQFFSDGRSVVDSIGKRRFK
;
A
#
# COMPACT_ATOMS: atom_id res chain seq x y z
N MET A 1 24.50 -3.41 -7.80
CA MET A 1 23.86 -4.73 -7.67
C MET A 1 23.01 -5.03 -8.90
N GLU A 2 22.10 -4.14 -9.31
CA GLU A 2 21.33 -4.33 -10.55
C GLU A 2 22.19 -4.50 -11.81
N GLU A 3 23.30 -3.76 -11.96
CA GLU A 3 24.20 -3.92 -13.12
C GLU A 3 24.79 -5.32 -13.25
N LEU A 4 25.06 -6.00 -12.13
CA LEU A 4 25.52 -7.39 -12.12
C LEU A 4 24.40 -8.34 -12.56
N ILE A 5 23.19 -8.13 -12.04
CA ILE A 5 22.02 -8.94 -12.41
C ILE A 5 21.71 -8.74 -13.91
N ALA A 6 21.74 -7.51 -14.40
CA ALA A 6 21.53 -7.21 -15.82
C ALA A 6 22.56 -7.87 -16.73
N LYS A 7 23.81 -8.03 -16.25
CA LYS A 7 24.88 -8.67 -17.03
C LYS A 7 24.80 -10.20 -17.01
N PHE A 8 24.49 -10.81 -15.88
CA PHE A 8 24.58 -12.27 -15.68
C PHE A 8 23.22 -13.00 -15.75
N LEU A 9 22.11 -12.31 -15.52
CA LEU A 9 20.74 -12.83 -15.47
C LEU A 9 19.76 -11.88 -16.22
N PRO A 10 20.02 -11.55 -17.50
CA PRO A 10 19.24 -10.55 -18.22
C PRO A 10 17.79 -10.98 -18.46
N GLU A 11 17.55 -12.27 -18.72
CA GLU A 11 16.21 -12.78 -18.99
C GLU A 11 15.36 -12.82 -17.71
N GLU A 12 15.93 -13.24 -16.59
CA GLU A 12 15.25 -13.23 -15.29
C GLU A 12 14.93 -11.81 -14.83
N LEU A 13 15.83 -10.86 -15.08
CA LEU A 13 15.59 -9.45 -14.79
C LEU A 13 14.46 -8.87 -15.66
N LYS A 14 14.43 -9.23 -16.95
CA LYS A 14 13.38 -8.82 -17.88
C LYS A 14 12.04 -9.42 -17.49
N GLU A 15 12.00 -10.71 -17.17
CA GLU A 15 10.79 -11.38 -16.70
C GLU A 15 10.27 -10.75 -15.41
N ARG A 16 11.16 -10.51 -14.43
CA ARG A 16 10.80 -9.85 -13.18
C ARG A 16 10.24 -8.45 -13.40
N ARG A 17 10.81 -7.66 -14.33
CA ARG A 17 10.29 -6.33 -14.69
C ARG A 17 8.90 -6.43 -15.32
N ARG A 18 8.69 -7.37 -16.25
CA ARG A 18 7.38 -7.60 -16.88
C ARG A 18 6.32 -7.92 -15.82
N LEU A 19 6.58 -8.88 -14.94
CA LEU A 19 5.66 -9.26 -13.86
C LEU A 19 5.38 -8.09 -12.92
N TYR A 20 6.39 -7.27 -12.64
CA TYR A 20 6.24 -6.09 -11.81
C TYR A 20 5.33 -5.04 -12.44
N GLU A 21 5.52 -4.76 -13.73
CA GLU A 21 4.69 -3.81 -14.49
C GLU A 21 3.23 -4.28 -14.53
N GLU A 22 2.99 -5.57 -14.81
CA GLU A 22 1.67 -6.19 -14.77
C GLU A 22 1.02 -6.05 -13.37
N GLU A 23 1.75 -6.37 -12.30
CA GLU A 23 1.25 -6.23 -10.92
C GLU A 23 0.92 -4.77 -10.58
N MET A 24 1.76 -3.81 -10.99
CA MET A 24 1.51 -2.39 -10.73
C MET A 24 0.30 -1.87 -11.50
N GLU A 25 0.08 -2.33 -12.72
CA GLU A 25 -1.11 -2.01 -13.50
C GLU A 25 -2.37 -2.53 -12.81
N GLU A 26 -2.37 -3.77 -12.33
CA GLU A 26 -3.49 -4.35 -11.59
C GLU A 26 -3.80 -3.62 -10.28
N LEU A 27 -2.76 -3.23 -9.53
CA LEU A 27 -2.90 -2.50 -8.27
C LEU A 27 -3.30 -1.04 -8.45
N SER A 28 -3.10 -0.47 -9.64
CA SER A 28 -3.58 0.88 -9.95
C SER A 28 -5.12 0.95 -10.00
N ASN A 29 -5.80 -0.18 -10.20
CA ASN A 29 -7.24 -0.26 -10.30
C ASN A 29 -7.92 -0.49 -8.93
N LEU A 30 -8.14 0.61 -8.20
CA LEU A 30 -8.80 0.61 -6.89
C LEU A 30 -10.26 0.13 -6.89
N ASN A 31 -10.89 -0.09 -8.04
CA ASN A 31 -12.23 -0.71 -8.09
C ASN A 31 -12.17 -2.23 -7.98
N LYS A 32 -10.99 -2.83 -8.22
CA LYS A 32 -10.76 -4.27 -8.11
C LYS A 32 -9.89 -4.61 -6.92
N ASN A 33 -8.79 -3.88 -6.74
CA ASN A 33 -7.75 -4.17 -5.76
C ASN A 33 -7.49 -2.95 -4.88
N VAL A 34 -8.14 -2.90 -3.72
CA VAL A 34 -7.84 -1.90 -2.69
C VAL A 34 -6.88 -2.50 -1.67
N PRO A 35 -5.69 -1.92 -1.45
CA PRO A 35 -4.81 -2.38 -0.38
C PRO A 35 -5.43 -2.13 0.99
N ILE A 36 -5.39 -3.10 1.90
CA ILE A 36 -6.04 -3.03 3.21
C ILE A 36 -5.01 -2.98 4.34
N PHE A 37 -5.15 -1.97 5.20
CA PHE A 37 -4.43 -1.83 6.45
C PHE A 37 -5.35 -2.22 7.63
N VAL A 38 -5.00 -3.27 8.36
CA VAL A 38 -5.77 -3.70 9.54
C VAL A 38 -5.15 -3.07 10.78
N CYS A 39 -5.83 -2.10 11.39
CA CYS A 39 -5.30 -1.38 12.55
C CYS A 39 -6.40 -0.82 13.44
N THR A 40 -7.00 0.31 13.06
CA THR A 40 -8.00 1.03 13.85
C THR A 40 -9.14 1.54 12.98
N MET A 41 -10.20 2.06 13.60
CA MET A 41 -11.31 2.68 12.89
C MET A 41 -10.93 4.09 12.40
N ALA A 42 -11.07 4.33 11.10
CA ALA A 42 -11.01 5.67 10.51
C ALA A 42 -12.39 6.15 10.09
N TYR A 43 -12.54 7.47 10.05
CA TYR A 43 -13.77 8.13 9.65
C TYR A 43 -13.52 9.03 8.44
N PRO A 44 -14.51 9.16 7.53
CA PRO A 44 -14.47 10.16 6.47
C PRO A 44 -14.16 11.54 7.04
N THR A 45 -13.39 12.32 6.28
CA THR A 45 -12.91 13.69 6.57
C THR A 45 -11.99 13.86 7.77
N VAL A 46 -11.73 12.80 8.54
CA VAL A 46 -10.84 12.84 9.71
C VAL A 46 -9.39 12.56 9.29
N PRO A 47 -8.42 13.43 9.65
CA PRO A 47 -7.00 13.14 9.48
C PRO A 47 -6.55 11.94 10.31
N CYS A 48 -5.68 11.11 9.74
CA CYS A 48 -5.16 9.91 10.37
C CYS A 48 -3.65 9.79 10.08
N PRO A 49 -2.79 10.35 10.94
CA PRO A 49 -1.35 10.15 10.85
C PRO A 49 -1.00 8.74 11.32
N LEU A 50 -0.15 8.04 10.55
CA LEU A 50 0.21 6.64 10.80
C LEU A 50 1.73 6.46 10.77
N HIS A 51 2.25 5.70 11.71
CA HIS A 51 3.62 5.20 11.66
C HIS A 51 3.61 3.75 11.17
N ILE A 52 4.11 3.55 9.95
CA ILE A 52 4.12 2.26 9.28
C ILE A 52 5.49 1.62 9.46
N PHE A 53 5.52 0.58 10.29
CA PHE A 53 6.75 -0.14 10.63
C PHE A 53 6.69 -1.64 10.29
N GLU A 54 5.54 -2.23 10.02
CA GLU A 54 5.47 -3.66 9.68
C GLU A 54 5.82 -3.91 8.21
N PRO A 55 6.65 -4.92 7.88
CA PRO A 55 7.16 -5.13 6.53
C PRO A 55 6.10 -5.19 5.42
N CYS A 56 4.97 -5.86 5.66
CA CYS A 56 3.88 -5.97 4.70
C CYS A 56 3.28 -4.59 4.35
N TYR A 57 3.05 -3.74 5.35
CA TYR A 57 2.48 -2.41 5.15
C TYR A 57 3.49 -1.41 4.59
N ARG A 58 4.81 -1.59 4.84
CA ARG A 58 5.85 -0.80 4.17
C ARG A 58 5.76 -0.95 2.65
N LEU A 59 5.65 -2.20 2.17
CA LEU A 59 5.50 -2.49 0.74
C LEU A 59 4.18 -1.93 0.20
N MET A 60 3.08 -2.09 0.96
CA MET A 60 1.77 -1.53 0.61
C MET A 60 1.83 -0.02 0.36
N ILE A 61 2.39 0.76 1.29
CA ILE A 61 2.51 2.22 1.14
C ILE A 61 3.37 2.59 -0.06
N ARG A 62 4.50 1.90 -0.26
CA ARG A 62 5.35 2.13 -1.44
C ARG A 62 4.56 1.93 -2.73
N ARG A 63 3.79 0.84 -2.84
CA ARG A 63 2.95 0.54 -4.03
C ARG A 63 1.85 1.59 -4.21
N CYS A 64 1.19 2.05 -3.15
CA CYS A 64 0.20 3.14 -3.23
C CYS A 64 0.79 4.43 -3.79
N ILE A 65 2.05 4.75 -3.44
CA ILE A 65 2.75 5.92 -3.98
C ILE A 65 3.18 5.70 -5.43
N GLU A 66 3.76 4.54 -5.74
CA GLU A 66 4.35 4.24 -7.05
C GLU A 66 3.30 4.10 -8.16
N THR A 67 2.15 3.49 -7.85
CA THR A 67 0.99 3.44 -8.75
C THR A 67 0.26 4.77 -8.91
N GLY A 68 0.57 5.77 -8.07
CA GLY A 68 -0.11 7.07 -8.05
C GLY A 68 -1.52 7.05 -7.45
N THR A 69 -2.04 5.89 -7.06
CA THR A 69 -3.36 5.74 -6.43
C THR A 69 -3.48 6.53 -5.13
N ARG A 70 -2.40 6.55 -4.33
CA ARG A 70 -2.31 7.24 -3.04
C ARG A 70 -3.48 6.94 -2.12
N GLN A 71 -4.06 5.75 -2.21
CA GLN A 71 -5.23 5.35 -1.44
C GLN A 71 -5.07 3.92 -0.92
N PHE A 72 -5.61 3.69 0.27
CA PHE A 72 -5.72 2.37 0.88
C PHE A 72 -6.96 2.33 1.77
N GLY A 73 -7.52 1.15 2.00
CA GLY A 73 -8.58 0.92 2.97
C GLY A 73 -8.00 0.65 4.36
N MET A 74 -8.64 1.16 5.41
CA MET A 74 -8.34 0.78 6.79
C MET A 74 -9.60 0.27 7.47
N CYS A 75 -9.46 -0.84 8.19
CA CYS A 75 -10.52 -1.45 8.98
C CYS A 75 -9.96 -2.05 10.28
N LEU A 76 -10.87 -2.43 11.17
CA LEU A 76 -10.54 -3.13 12.40
C LEU A 76 -10.20 -4.59 12.12
N GLY A 77 -9.35 -5.18 12.96
CA GLY A 77 -9.17 -6.62 13.00
C GLY A 77 -10.43 -7.32 13.51
N ASP A 78 -10.73 -8.48 12.96
CA ASP A 78 -11.80 -9.37 13.42
C ASP A 78 -11.16 -10.70 13.85
N PRO A 79 -11.34 -11.16 15.10
CA PRO A 79 -10.71 -12.39 15.58
C PRO A 79 -11.12 -13.67 14.83
N VAL A 80 -12.27 -13.65 14.15
CA VAL A 80 -12.84 -14.81 13.44
C VAL A 80 -12.60 -14.71 11.93
N LYS A 81 -12.81 -13.52 11.35
CA LYS A 81 -12.71 -13.26 9.91
C LYS A 81 -11.37 -12.67 9.48
N GLY A 82 -10.49 -12.33 10.42
CA GLY A 82 -9.24 -11.61 10.21
C GLY A 82 -9.44 -10.09 10.22
N PHE A 83 -10.44 -9.57 9.49
CA PHE A 83 -10.74 -8.14 9.42
C PHE A 83 -12.25 -7.85 9.34
N ALA A 84 -12.62 -6.65 9.74
CA ALA A 84 -14.00 -6.18 9.75
C ALA A 84 -14.52 -5.94 8.32
N GLU A 85 -15.80 -6.26 8.11
CA GLU A 85 -16.50 -6.12 6.83
C GLU A 85 -16.64 -4.66 6.35
N TYR A 86 -16.46 -3.69 7.24
CA TYR A 86 -16.56 -2.27 6.90
C TYR A 86 -15.29 -1.53 7.32
N GLY A 87 -14.89 -0.58 6.49
CA GLY A 87 -13.76 0.29 6.75
C GLY A 87 -13.89 1.65 6.10
N CYS A 88 -12.80 2.41 6.12
CA CYS A 88 -12.69 3.70 5.46
C CYS A 88 -11.55 3.69 4.45
N ILE A 89 -11.77 4.24 3.26
CA ILE A 89 -10.72 4.56 2.31
C ILE A 89 -10.02 5.82 2.80
N LEU A 90 -8.71 5.78 2.94
CA LEU A 90 -7.85 6.91 3.26
C LEU A 90 -7.07 7.34 2.04
N GLU A 91 -6.92 8.65 1.86
CA GLU A 91 -6.02 9.25 0.88
C GLU A 91 -4.72 9.68 1.56
N ILE A 92 -3.59 9.26 1.02
CA ILE A 92 -2.26 9.65 1.44
C ILE A 92 -1.96 11.07 0.95
N ARG A 93 -1.87 12.01 1.89
CA ARG A 93 -1.49 13.41 1.63
C ARG A 93 0.02 13.60 1.58
N ASN A 94 0.76 12.92 2.44
CA ASN A 94 2.21 12.98 2.48
C ASN A 94 2.81 11.68 3.05
N VAL A 95 4.04 11.37 2.67
CA VAL A 95 4.81 10.24 3.23
C VAL A 95 6.24 10.69 3.47
N GLN A 96 6.77 10.36 4.65
CA GLN A 96 8.17 10.49 4.98
C GLN A 96 8.75 9.09 5.19
N PHE A 97 9.68 8.68 4.33
CA PHE A 97 10.38 7.39 4.46
C PHE A 97 11.65 7.55 5.28
N PHE A 98 11.93 6.55 6.11
CA PHE A 98 13.18 6.43 6.86
C PHE A 98 14.14 5.44 6.17
N SER A 99 15.43 5.53 6.49
CA SER A 99 16.47 4.69 5.90
C SER A 99 16.32 3.20 6.21
N ASP A 100 15.58 2.84 7.26
CA ASP A 100 15.30 1.46 7.66
C ASP A 100 14.01 0.90 7.02
N GLY A 101 13.38 1.67 6.13
CA GLY A 101 12.16 1.32 5.40
C GLY A 101 10.86 1.62 6.13
N ARG A 102 10.89 2.14 7.36
CA ARG A 102 9.68 2.65 8.03
C ARG A 102 9.18 3.92 7.34
N SER A 103 7.94 4.32 7.61
CA SER A 103 7.42 5.61 7.16
C SER A 103 6.42 6.25 8.11
N VAL A 104 6.37 7.58 8.12
CA VAL A 104 5.22 8.33 8.64
C VAL A 104 4.35 8.73 7.46
N VAL A 105 3.05 8.41 7.54
CA VAL A 105 2.07 8.64 6.50
C VAL A 105 1.00 9.58 7.04
N ASP A 106 0.88 10.74 6.43
CA ASP A 106 -0.24 11.65 6.68
C ASP A 106 -1.38 11.27 5.73
N SER A 107 -2.52 10.88 6.30
CA SER A 107 -3.68 10.47 5.52
C SER A 107 -4.97 11.13 6.00
N ILE A 108 -6.00 11.14 5.16
CA ILE A 108 -7.34 11.62 5.51
C ILE A 108 -8.40 10.64 5.02
N GLY A 109 -9.38 10.35 5.87
CA GLY A 109 -10.51 9.51 5.48
C GLY A 109 -11.36 10.16 4.38
N LYS A 110 -11.83 9.35 3.43
CA LYS A 110 -12.63 9.82 2.28
C LYS A 110 -14.04 9.28 2.29
N ARG A 111 -14.16 7.96 2.22
CA ARG A 111 -15.44 7.27 2.11
C ARG A 111 -15.38 5.93 2.81
N ARG A 112 -16.54 5.38 3.14
CA ARG A 112 -16.63 4.00 3.62
C ARG A 112 -16.47 3.02 2.46
N PHE A 113 -16.02 1.81 2.77
CA PHE A 113 -16.07 0.67 1.87
C PHE A 113 -16.63 -0.55 2.62
N LYS A 114 -17.02 -1.55 1.84
CA LYS A 114 -17.39 -2.89 2.27
C LYS A 114 -16.63 -3.87 1.39
#